data_AF-A0A7J5XGX6-F1
#
_entry.id   AF-A0A7J5XGX6-F1
#
_cell.length_a   1.000
_cell.length_b   1.000
_cell.length_c   1.000
_cell.angle_alpha   90.00
_cell.angle_beta   90.00
_cell.angle_gamma   90.00
#
_symmetry.space_group_name_H-M   'P 1'
#
loop_
_entity.id
_entity.type
_entity.pdbx_description
1 polymer ?
#
loop_
_entity_poly.entity_id
_entity_poly.type
_entity_poly.pdbx_seq_one_letter_code
_entity_poly.pdbx_strand_id
1 'polypeptide(L)'
;MFWEIMRTLIRIVMIFLYLMLAFGLAFHALMLNQREFESVPLSVVQTFVMMVGELNYQNNFLDTYLKNELPFGVLTYVIFVIFVLLMPILLVNLMIGLAVGDIAEVQRNAALKRIGMQIELHTCLEDKLPYWFMKRVDKPSITVYPNRYCSRVRKRNR
;
A
#
# COMPACT_ATOMS: atom_id res chain seq x y z
N MET A 1 10.56 4.69 9.78
CA MET A 1 9.14 4.27 9.84
C MET A 1 8.58 3.97 8.47
N PHE A 2 8.19 4.94 7.62
CA PHE A 2 7.61 4.60 6.32
C PHE A 2 8.54 3.76 5.43
N TRP A 3 9.84 4.06 5.42
CA TRP A 3 10.83 3.28 4.67
C TRP A 3 11.02 1.84 5.20
N GLU A 4 10.92 1.64 6.52
CA GLU A 4 11.05 0.30 7.13
C GLU A 4 9.83 -0.56 6.78
N ILE A 5 8.63 0.04 6.80
CA ILE A 5 7.37 -0.60 6.43
C ILE A 5 7.30 -0.88 4.92
N MET A 6 7.78 0.05 4.09
CA MET A 6 7.92 -0.20 2.65
C MET A 6 8.85 -1.39 2.37
N ARG A 7 9.92 -1.56 3.16
CA ARG A 7 10.86 -2.67 2.98
C ARG A 7 10.22 -4.02 3.30
N THR A 8 9.37 -4.11 4.34
CA THR A 8 8.64 -5.34 4.66
C THR A 8 7.59 -5.64 3.59
N LEU A 9 6.84 -4.64 3.13
CA LEU A 9 5.88 -4.76 2.02
C LEU A 9 6.55 -5.27 0.74
N ILE A 10 7.68 -4.67 0.33
CA ILE A 10 8.41 -5.09 -0.88
C ILE A 10 8.82 -6.56 -0.77
N ARG A 11 9.27 -7.04 0.40
CA ARG A 11 9.67 -8.44 0.59
C ARG A 11 8.50 -9.40 0.37
N ILE A 12 7.30 -9.03 0.80
CA ILE A 12 6.08 -9.83 0.65
C ILE A 12 5.62 -9.80 -0.82
N VAL A 13 5.62 -8.63 -1.45
CA VAL A 13 5.29 -8.47 -2.88
C VAL A 13 6.21 -9.30 -3.78
N MET A 14 7.50 -9.42 -3.43
CA MET A 14 8.45 -10.25 -4.18
C MET A 14 8.07 -11.74 -4.17
N ILE A 15 7.54 -12.27 -3.06
CA ILE A 15 7.06 -13.66 -2.99
C ILE A 15 5.87 -13.85 -3.94
N PHE A 16 4.95 -12.88 -3.96
CA PHE A 16 3.79 -12.91 -4.84
C PHE A 16 4.14 -12.77 -6.32
N LEU A 17 5.22 -12.06 -6.65
CA LEU A 17 5.76 -12.00 -8.02
C LEU A 17 6.19 -13.38 -8.53
N TYR A 18 6.88 -14.18 -7.72
CA TYR A 18 7.24 -15.54 -8.10
C TYR A 18 6.01 -16.44 -8.27
N LEU A 19 5.03 -16.30 -7.38
CA LEU A 19 3.77 -17.04 -7.48
C LEU A 19 2.99 -16.64 -8.74
N MET A 20 2.98 -15.35 -9.09
CA MET A 20 2.33 -14.82 -10.30
C MET A 20 2.97 -15.42 -11.55
N LEU A 21 4.30 -15.43 -11.61
CA LEU A 21 5.02 -16.05 -12.74
C LEU A 21 4.72 -17.54 -12.85
N ALA A 22 4.66 -18.27 -11.73
CA ALA A 22 4.32 -19.70 -11.73
C ALA A 22 2.92 -19.96 -12.32
N PHE A 23 1.90 -19.21 -11.89
CA PHE A 23 0.55 -19.33 -12.44
C PHE A 23 0.45 -18.81 -13.88
N GLY A 24 1.18 -17.74 -14.23
CA GLY A 24 1.26 -17.21 -15.60
C GLY A 24 1.78 -18.23 -16.59
N LEU A 25 2.85 -18.95 -16.22
CA LEU A 25 3.40 -20.03 -17.02
C LEU A 25 2.47 -21.26 -17.05
N ALA A 26 1.81 -21.58 -15.94
CA ALA A 26 0.84 -22.68 -15.90
C ALA A 26 -0.34 -22.41 -16.85
N PHE A 27 -0.92 -21.21 -16.81
CA PHE A 27 -2.01 -20.86 -17.73
C PHE A 27 -1.53 -20.76 -19.18
N HIS A 28 -0.33 -20.25 -19.45
CA HIS A 28 0.26 -20.31 -20.80
C HIS A 28 0.29 -21.74 -21.35
N ALA A 29 0.68 -22.72 -20.53
CA ALA A 29 0.73 -24.12 -20.93
C ALA A 29 -0.66 -24.78 -21.07
N LEU A 30 -1.66 -24.34 -20.29
CA LEU A 30 -3.01 -24.94 -20.25
C LEU A 30 -4.00 -24.30 -21.24
N MET A 31 -3.81 -23.03 -21.57
CA MET A 31 -4.71 -22.18 -22.37
C MET A 31 -4.11 -21.85 -23.75
N LEU A 32 -3.50 -22.84 -24.42
CA LEU A 32 -2.76 -22.64 -25.67
C LEU A 32 -3.61 -22.05 -26.83
N ASN A 33 -4.93 -22.23 -26.80
CA ASN A 33 -5.83 -21.79 -27.86
C ASN A 33 -6.46 -20.41 -27.61
N GLN A 34 -6.03 -19.71 -26.54
CA GLN A 34 -6.54 -18.39 -26.16
C GLN A 34 -5.53 -17.29 -26.52
N ARG A 35 -6.02 -16.18 -27.09
CA ARG A 35 -5.17 -15.07 -27.55
C ARG A 35 -4.48 -14.36 -26.38
N GLU A 36 -5.14 -14.32 -25.24
CA GLU A 36 -4.65 -13.73 -24.00
C GLU A 36 -3.45 -14.52 -23.44
N PHE A 37 -3.34 -15.80 -23.79
CA PHE A 37 -2.31 -16.71 -23.29
C PHE A 37 -1.35 -17.20 -24.40
N GLU A 38 -1.40 -16.61 -25.60
CA GLU A 38 -0.60 -17.05 -26.75
C GLU A 38 0.91 -16.87 -26.52
N SER A 39 1.31 -15.81 -25.82
CA SER A 39 2.71 -15.55 -25.49
C SER A 39 2.93 -15.48 -23.98
N VAL A 40 4.14 -15.83 -23.54
CA VAL A 40 4.51 -15.77 -22.12
C VAL A 40 4.30 -14.37 -21.52
N PRO A 41 4.72 -13.26 -22.17
CA PRO A 41 4.48 -11.92 -21.62
C PRO A 41 3.00 -11.58 -21.51
N LEU A 42 2.18 -11.93 -22.51
CA LEU A 42 0.74 -11.71 -22.48
C LEU A 42 0.09 -12.52 -21.35
N SER A 43 0.49 -13.78 -21.18
CA SER A 43 0.00 -14.66 -20.12
C SER A 43 0.29 -14.09 -18.73
N VAL A 44 1.50 -13.56 -18.52
CA VAL A 44 1.87 -12.93 -17.25
C VAL A 44 1.03 -11.68 -16.99
N VAL A 45 0.85 -10.81 -17.99
CA VAL A 45 -0.02 -9.63 -17.87
C VAL A 45 -1.47 -10.03 -17.61
N GLN A 46 -1.99 -11.04 -18.31
CA GLN A 46 -3.33 -11.56 -18.10
C GLN A 46 -3.49 -12.10 -16.68
N THR A 47 -2.52 -12.84 -16.15
CA THR A 47 -2.57 -13.30 -14.75
C THR A 47 -2.48 -12.18 -13.72
N PHE A 48 -1.78 -11.08 -14.05
CA PHE A 48 -1.76 -9.89 -13.21
C PHE A 48 -3.15 -9.22 -13.16
N VAL A 49 -3.81 -9.08 -14.31
CA VAL A 49 -5.19 -8.56 -14.38
C VAL A 49 -6.16 -9.47 -13.61
N MET A 50 -6.03 -10.79 -13.78
CA MET A 50 -6.80 -11.78 -13.03
C MET A 50 -6.54 -11.73 -11.52
N MET A 51 -5.31 -11.43 -11.08
CA MET A 51 -4.96 -11.25 -9.66
C MET A 51 -5.71 -10.07 -9.03
N VAL A 52 -5.92 -8.98 -9.78
CA VAL A 52 -6.68 -7.81 -9.31
C VAL A 52 -8.18 -8.13 -9.12
N GLY A 53 -8.67 -9.20 -9.76
CA GLY A 53 -10.05 -9.68 -9.64
C GLY A 53 -10.80 -9.74 -10.98
N GLU A 54 -10.19 -9.29 -12.08
CA GLU A 54 -10.78 -9.36 -13.41
C GLU A 54 -10.54 -10.73 -14.05
N LEU A 55 -11.39 -11.70 -13.72
CA LEU A 55 -11.22 -13.09 -14.15
C LEU A 55 -11.72 -13.36 -15.58
N ASN A 56 -12.67 -12.58 -16.10
CA ASN A 56 -13.32 -12.81 -17.41
C ASN A 56 -13.76 -14.27 -17.62
N TYR A 57 -14.38 -14.86 -16.59
CA TYR A 57 -14.73 -16.29 -16.53
C TYR A 57 -15.51 -16.80 -17.73
N GLN A 58 -16.53 -16.05 -18.18
CA GLN A 58 -17.40 -16.46 -19.28
C GLN A 58 -16.60 -16.65 -20.58
N ASN A 59 -15.82 -15.64 -20.96
CA ASN A 59 -15.10 -15.65 -22.22
C ASN A 59 -13.89 -16.60 -22.19
N ASN A 60 -13.11 -16.59 -21.10
CA ASN A 60 -11.82 -17.28 -21.05
C ASN A 60 -11.90 -18.75 -20.62
N PHE A 61 -12.94 -19.13 -19.88
CA PHE A 61 -13.05 -20.47 -19.30
C PHE A 61 -14.33 -21.20 -19.71
N LEU A 62 -15.49 -20.55 -19.63
CA LEU A 62 -16.77 -21.22 -19.92
C LEU A 62 -16.94 -21.48 -21.42
N ASP A 63 -16.80 -20.46 -22.25
CA ASP A 63 -16.99 -20.57 -23.69
C ASP A 63 -15.97 -21.53 -24.31
N THR A 64 -14.71 -21.46 -23.88
CA THR A 64 -13.63 -22.34 -24.35
C THR A 64 -13.85 -23.79 -23.94
N TYR A 65 -14.42 -24.02 -22.75
CA TYR A 65 -14.81 -25.35 -22.30
C TYR A 65 -15.96 -25.91 -23.13
N LEU A 66 -17.00 -25.11 -23.38
CA LEU A 66 -18.16 -25.52 -24.17
C LEU A 66 -17.82 -25.77 -25.65
N LYS A 67 -16.86 -25.00 -26.21
CA LYS A 67 -16.36 -25.17 -27.58
C LYS A 67 -15.34 -26.31 -27.73
N ASN A 68 -14.98 -27.01 -26.65
CA ASN A 68 -13.93 -28.04 -26.61
C ASN A 68 -12.57 -27.54 -27.13
N GLU A 69 -12.27 -26.26 -26.90
CA GLU A 69 -10.99 -25.62 -27.22
C GLU A 69 -9.98 -25.73 -26.08
N LEU A 70 -10.37 -26.34 -24.94
CA LEU A 70 -9.50 -26.63 -23.80
C LEU A 70 -8.96 -28.07 -23.89
N PRO A 71 -7.66 -28.29 -24.17
CA PRO A 71 -7.09 -29.63 -24.22
C PRO A 71 -7.16 -30.35 -22.87
N PHE A 72 -7.08 -29.62 -21.76
CA PHE A 72 -7.07 -30.16 -20.40
C PHE A 72 -8.15 -29.52 -19.51
N GLY A 73 -9.42 -29.52 -19.93
CA GLY A 73 -10.52 -28.82 -19.26
C GLY A 73 -10.57 -29.01 -17.73
N VAL A 74 -10.60 -30.25 -17.24
CA VAL A 74 -10.69 -30.54 -15.79
C VAL A 74 -9.47 -30.00 -15.03
N LEU A 75 -8.25 -30.22 -15.54
CA LEU A 75 -7.03 -29.75 -14.91
C LEU A 75 -6.97 -28.22 -14.86
N THR A 76 -7.35 -27.56 -15.96
CA THR A 76 -7.42 -26.10 -16.05
C THR A 76 -8.39 -25.53 -15.01
N TYR A 77 -9.57 -26.13 -14.84
CA TYR A 77 -10.53 -25.69 -13.81
C TYR A 77 -10.02 -25.91 -12.39
N VAL A 78 -9.36 -27.03 -12.10
CA VAL A 78 -8.75 -27.28 -10.78
C VAL A 78 -7.70 -26.22 -10.46
N ILE A 79 -6.79 -25.95 -11.41
CA ILE A 79 -5.74 -24.93 -11.25
C ILE A 79 -6.35 -23.54 -11.13
N PHE A 80 -7.42 -23.24 -11.89
CA PHE A 80 -8.14 -21.98 -11.81
C PHE A 80 -8.77 -21.75 -10.43
N VAL A 81 -9.42 -22.76 -9.84
CA VAL A 81 -10.00 -22.65 -8.48
C VAL A 81 -8.90 -22.40 -7.45
N ILE A 82 -7.78 -23.13 -7.52
CA ILE A 82 -6.63 -22.93 -6.64
C ILE A 82 -6.07 -21.51 -6.81
N PHE A 83 -5.95 -21.03 -8.05
CA PHE A 83 -5.50 -19.68 -8.35
C PHE A 83 -6.42 -18.62 -7.72
N VAL A 84 -7.75 -18.73 -7.88
CA VAL A 84 -8.71 -17.75 -7.33
C VAL A 84 -8.63 -17.68 -5.80
N LEU A 85 -8.47 -18.82 -5.13
CA LEU A 85 -8.30 -18.87 -3.67
C LEU A 85 -6.98 -18.24 -3.21
N LEU A 86 -5.87 -18.59 -3.85
CA LEU A 86 -4.53 -18.17 -3.44
C LEU A 86 -4.18 -16.73 -3.84
N MET A 87 -4.60 -16.30 -5.03
CA MET A 87 -4.23 -15.00 -5.59
C MET A 87 -5.27 -13.94 -5.23
N PRO A 88 -6.41 -13.73 -5.93
CA PRO A 88 -7.33 -12.64 -5.61
C PRO A 88 -7.79 -12.62 -4.15
N ILE A 89 -8.17 -13.75 -3.56
CA ILE A 89 -8.77 -13.77 -2.23
C ILE A 89 -7.71 -13.61 -1.14
N LEU A 90 -6.72 -14.52 -1.09
CA LEU A 90 -5.70 -14.50 -0.04
C LEU A 90 -4.79 -13.27 -0.12
N LEU A 91 -4.37 -12.87 -1.33
CA LEU A 91 -3.43 -11.77 -1.52
C LEU A 91 -4.07 -10.43 -1.12
N VAL A 92 -5.27 -10.14 -1.60
CA VAL A 92 -5.96 -8.88 -1.27
C VAL A 92 -6.23 -8.81 0.24
N ASN A 93 -6.68 -9.91 0.85
CA ASN A 93 -6.92 -9.95 2.30
C ASN A 93 -5.63 -9.76 3.11
N LEU A 94 -4.51 -10.36 2.68
CA LEU A 94 -3.22 -10.16 3.34
C LEU A 94 -2.73 -8.71 3.18
N MET A 95 -2.83 -8.13 1.98
CA MET A 95 -2.43 -6.74 1.73
C MET A 95 -3.23 -5.76 2.58
N ILE A 96 -4.55 -5.96 2.67
CA ILE A 96 -5.43 -5.16 3.53
C ILE A 96 -5.05 -5.37 5.01
N GLY A 97 -4.84 -6.61 5.43
CA GLY A 97 -4.46 -6.94 6.82
C GLY A 97 -3.16 -6.28 7.26
N LEU A 98 -2.13 -6.30 6.39
CA LEU A 98 -0.85 -5.63 6.63
C LEU A 98 -1.03 -4.11 6.68
N ALA A 99 -1.72 -3.53 5.70
CA ALA A 99 -1.96 -2.09 5.65
C ALA A 99 -2.70 -1.58 6.91
N VAL A 100 -3.73 -2.32 7.36
CA VAL A 100 -4.49 -1.96 8.58
C VAL A 100 -3.63 -2.11 9.83
N GLY A 101 -2.84 -3.18 9.94
CA GLY A 101 -1.89 -3.37 11.03
C GLY A 101 -0.86 -2.24 11.12
N ASP A 102 -0.27 -1.88 9.99
CA ASP A 102 0.72 -0.81 9.90
C ASP A 102 0.12 0.57 10.24
N ILE A 103 -1.10 0.86 9.78
CA ILE A 103 -1.82 2.10 10.14
C ILE A 103 -2.06 2.17 11.65
N ALA A 104 -2.47 1.07 12.27
CA ALA A 104 -2.72 1.03 13.72
C ALA A 104 -1.43 1.28 14.52
N GLU A 105 -0.30 0.70 14.10
CA GLU A 105 1.00 0.93 14.74
C GLU A 105 1.46 2.39 14.60
N VAL A 106 1.33 2.97 13.41
CA VAL A 106 1.67 4.37 13.17
C VAL A 106 0.80 5.30 14.00
N GLN A 107 -0.52 5.05 14.08
CA GLN A 107 -1.43 5.86 14.89
C GLN A 107 -1.09 5.81 16.38
N ARG A 108 -0.75 4.64 16.93
CA ARG A 108 -0.38 4.48 18.34
C ARG A 108 0.82 5.34 18.72
N ASN A 109 1.79 5.46 17.80
CA ASN A 109 3.04 6.18 18.04
C ASN A 109 3.02 7.63 17.51
N ALA A 110 1.96 8.05 16.81
CA ALA A 110 1.91 9.33 16.10
C ALA A 110 2.03 10.54 17.05
N ALA A 111 1.36 10.50 18.21
CA ALA A 111 1.39 11.62 19.16
C ALA A 111 2.79 11.87 19.70
N LEU A 112 3.49 10.81 20.13
CA LEU A 112 4.87 10.88 20.60
C LEU A 112 5.83 11.27 19.48
N LYS A 113 5.68 10.67 18.29
CA LYS A 113 6.49 10.99 17.11
C LYS A 113 6.38 12.47 16.74
N ARG A 114 5.18 13.05 16.81
CA ARG A 114 4.93 14.47 16.53
C ARG A 114 5.70 15.37 17.48
N ILE A 115 5.66 15.08 18.79
CA ILE A 115 6.39 15.85 19.80
C ILE A 115 7.90 15.69 19.60
N GLY A 116 8.38 14.47 19.37
CA GLY A 116 9.79 14.20 19.10
C GLY A 116 10.32 14.97 17.89
N MET A 117 9.56 15.01 16.80
CA MET A 117 9.91 15.78 15.60
C MET A 117 9.97 17.31 15.87
N GLN A 118 9.09 17.83 16.73
CA GLN A 118 9.16 19.24 17.15
C GLN A 118 10.43 19.50 17.96
N ILE A 119 10.74 18.64 18.91
CA ILE A 119 11.95 18.75 19.74
C ILE A 119 13.20 18.72 18.85
N GLU A 120 13.31 17.73 17.95
CA GLU A 120 14.45 17.59 17.05
C GLU A 120 14.63 18.80 16.14
N LEU A 121 13.53 19.35 15.61
CA LEU A 121 13.57 20.57 14.80
C LEU A 121 14.02 21.78 15.63
N HIS A 122 13.51 21.93 16.85
CA HIS A 122 13.91 23.02 17.75
C HIS A 122 15.39 22.91 18.13
N THR A 123 15.87 21.73 18.49
CA THR A 123 17.29 21.49 18.82
C THR A 123 18.19 21.72 17.61
N CYS A 124 17.83 21.22 16.42
CA CYS A 124 18.59 21.48 15.20
C CYS A 124 18.67 22.98 14.84
N LEU A 125 17.61 23.75 15.13
CA LEU A 125 17.61 25.20 14.94
C LEU A 125 18.48 25.89 15.98
N GLU A 126 18.40 25.48 17.23
CA GLU A 126 19.23 25.99 18.32
C GLU A 126 20.72 25.80 18.00
N ASP A 127 21.13 24.63 17.53
CA ASP A 127 22.53 24.36 17.18
C ASP A 127 23.08 25.23 16.04
N LYS A 128 22.20 25.70 15.14
CA LYS A 128 22.59 26.50 13.95
C LYS A 128 22.45 28.00 14.14
N LEU A 129 21.73 28.46 15.16
CA LEU A 129 21.49 29.88 15.38
C LEU A 129 22.64 30.52 16.19
N PRO A 130 23.03 31.76 15.88
CA PRO A 130 24.08 32.45 16.62
C PRO A 130 23.71 32.65 18.11
N TYR A 131 24.67 32.44 19.01
CA TYR A 131 24.45 32.55 20.46
C TYR A 131 23.85 33.89 20.91
N TRP A 132 24.25 35.00 20.26
CA TRP A 132 23.71 36.32 20.57
C TRP A 132 22.21 36.45 20.28
N PHE A 133 21.70 35.72 19.30
CA PHE A 133 20.28 35.69 18.95
C PHE A 133 19.50 34.85 19.97
N MET A 134 20.00 33.66 20.31
CA MET A 134 19.40 32.80 21.35
C MET A 134 19.23 33.52 22.66
N LYS A 135 20.31 34.15 23.15
CA LYS A 135 20.34 34.85 24.44
C LYS A 135 19.35 36.02 24.52
N ARG A 136 18.99 36.61 23.37
CA ARG A 136 18.01 37.70 23.30
C ARG A 136 16.57 37.18 23.26
N VAL A 137 16.33 36.02 22.67
CA VAL A 137 14.98 35.47 22.43
C VAL A 137 14.52 34.53 23.54
N ASP A 138 15.45 33.83 24.20
CA ASP A 138 15.16 32.87 25.25
C ASP A 138 14.51 33.53 26.49
N LYS A 139 13.49 32.87 27.05
CA LYS A 139 12.70 33.35 28.20
C LYS A 139 12.42 32.20 29.16
N PRO A 140 12.85 32.28 30.44
CA PRO A 140 12.74 31.17 31.39
C PRO A 140 11.32 30.91 31.91
N SER A 141 10.39 31.85 31.72
CA SER A 141 9.01 31.72 32.19
C SER A 141 8.02 32.40 31.26
N ILE A 142 6.87 31.77 31.02
CA ILE A 142 5.76 32.30 30.23
C ILE A 142 4.49 32.30 31.10
N THR A 143 3.83 33.46 31.21
CA THR A 143 2.55 33.59 31.92
C THR A 143 1.40 33.49 30.94
N VAL A 144 0.58 32.44 31.03
CA VAL A 144 -0.60 32.23 30.18
C VAL A 144 -1.86 32.62 30.97
N TYR A 145 -2.72 33.45 30.37
CA TYR A 145 -4.02 33.82 30.94
C TYR A 145 -5.15 33.10 30.18
N PRO A 146 -5.53 31.86 30.57
CA PRO A 146 -6.66 31.17 29.95
C PRO A 146 -7.94 31.99 30.17
N ASN A 147 -8.79 32.08 29.13
CA ASN A 147 -10.07 32.82 29.09
C ASN A 147 -10.03 34.34 28.93
N ARG A 148 -8.88 34.97 28.68
CA ARG A 148 -8.88 36.33 28.12
C ARG A 148 -9.03 36.28 26.60
N TYR A 149 -10.26 36.36 26.08
CA TYR A 149 -10.47 36.68 24.66
C TYR A 149 -9.79 38.02 24.37
N CYS A 150 -8.95 38.06 23.33
CA CYS A 150 -8.22 39.25 22.96
C CYS A 150 -9.19 40.31 22.42
N SER A 151 -9.79 41.12 23.29
CA SER A 151 -10.59 42.28 22.91
C SER A 151 -9.67 43.39 22.43
N ARG A 152 -9.20 43.30 21.18
CA ARG A 152 -8.62 44.42 20.43
C ARG A 152 -9.48 44.75 19.21
N VAL A 153 -10.73 45.14 19.46
CA VAL A 153 -11.43 46.08 18.57
C VAL A 153 -11.04 47.47 19.05
N ARG A 154 -10.01 48.07 18.44
CA ARG A 154 -9.74 49.49 18.60
C ARG A 154 -10.49 50.23 17.49
N LYS A 155 -11.80 50.45 17.67
CA LYS A 155 -12.50 51.54 16.98
C LYS A 155 -11.85 52.84 17.43
N ARG A 156 -11.12 53.52 16.54
CA ARG A 156 -10.73 54.91 16.73
C ARG A 156 -11.36 55.72 15.61
N ASN A 157 -12.63 56.10 15.82
CA ASN A 157 -13.22 57.27 15.19
C ASN A 157 -12.82 58.49 16.03
N ARG A 158 -12.04 59.38 15.43
CA ARG A 158 -12.21 60.83 15.50
C ARG A 158 -11.24 61.46 14.51
#